data_AF-B9JWQ1-F1
#
_entry.id   AF-B9JWQ1-F1
#
_cell.length_a   1.000
_cell.length_b   1.000
_cell.length_c   1.000
_cell.angle_alpha   90.00
_cell.angle_beta   90.00
_cell.angle_gamma   90.00
#
_symmetry.space_group_name_H-M   'P 1'
#
loop_
_entity.id
_entity.type
_entity.pdbx_description
1 polymer ?
#
loop_
_entity_poly.entity_id
_entity_poly.type
_entity_poly.pdbx_seq_one_letter_code
_entity_poly.pdbx_strand_id
1 'polypeptide(L)'
;MAAWYYAAGQDQKGPVGEDEIRALIKNGQITRETNVWREGMDAWQQAAEHPDLSSALSIPPPLPVASSGKRPPPIFEPPIVKPGIVITSRPWPRFWARSIDNLIFTPLFSFGIGFWSVLYAPDIYLQILTMNDLLFRILLLPLIAIFLAFFMIVVGTTPGKAIVGVRVPVPQGRNRITFFLSREFKVWTQGLGLGIPFVVLFTQIRQYRLLAEGNVASYDEGNPEIIANPSKVRLAAGIVVVAALFTGNIILGTEDQKAETNLNTKQTWMNPVTNKTATIGKTWQAQEVKINSGRVFYFASNELLVEAIFGYEQFPSGGATVAAYADALKLAVAPDVSLDSQWRPVTIEGMSAFRATGKSVKYTDRIVEVTVVVKGRDAWRTLIFARGNSPAQAAEKDKFVQAMLGTAN
;
A
#
# COMPACT_ATOMS: atom_id res chain seq x y z
N MET A 1 -71.52 -34.96 11.86
CA MET A 1 -70.13 -34.50 11.70
C MET A 1 -69.74 -34.82 10.28
N ALA A 2 -69.41 -33.82 9.46
CA ALA A 2 -69.06 -34.06 8.06
C ALA A 2 -67.66 -34.68 7.98
N ALA A 3 -67.58 -35.90 7.44
CA ALA A 3 -66.35 -36.63 7.24
C ALA A 3 -65.77 -36.30 5.85
N TRP A 4 -64.53 -35.82 5.81
CA TRP A 4 -63.85 -35.45 4.59
C TRP A 4 -62.79 -36.47 4.20
N TYR A 5 -62.58 -36.61 2.90
CA TYR A 5 -61.51 -37.41 2.30
C TYR A 5 -60.74 -36.56 1.30
N TYR A 6 -59.44 -36.80 1.16
CA TYR A 6 -58.58 -36.11 0.21
C TYR A 6 -57.64 -37.09 -0.50
N ALA A 7 -57.27 -36.75 -1.73
CA ALA A 7 -56.32 -37.51 -2.52
C ALA A 7 -54.88 -37.11 -2.16
N ALA A 8 -54.07 -38.06 -1.72
CA ALA A 8 -52.64 -37.90 -1.49
C ALA A 8 -51.88 -38.73 -2.53
N GLY A 9 -51.55 -38.13 -3.67
CA GLY A 9 -50.97 -38.86 -4.81
C GLY A 9 -52.02 -39.73 -5.51
N GLN A 10 -51.88 -41.05 -5.44
CA GLN A 10 -52.85 -42.03 -5.97
C GLN A 10 -53.71 -42.67 -4.87
N ASP A 11 -53.46 -42.35 -3.59
CA ASP A 11 -54.17 -42.93 -2.46
C ASP A 11 -55.25 -41.98 -1.91
N GLN A 12 -56.37 -42.56 -1.48
CA GLN A 12 -57.42 -41.87 -0.71
C GLN A 12 -57.08 -41.87 0.78
N LYS A 13 -57.13 -40.70 1.42
CA LYS A 13 -56.94 -40.52 2.88
C LYS A 13 -58.19 -39.92 3.51
N GLY A 14 -58.57 -40.42 4.68
CA GLY A 14 -59.75 -40.01 5.47
C GLY A 14 -60.41 -41.20 6.17
N PRO A 15 -61.50 -40.99 6.91
CA PRO A 15 -62.21 -39.71 7.11
C PRO A 15 -61.46 -38.77 8.07
N VAL A 16 -61.36 -37.49 7.72
CA VAL A 16 -60.87 -36.41 8.60
C VAL A 16 -62.00 -35.43 8.93
N GLY A 17 -61.90 -34.79 10.08
CA GLY A 17 -62.87 -33.76 10.50
C GLY A 17 -62.71 -32.45 9.73
N GLU A 18 -63.68 -31.53 9.86
CA GLU A 18 -63.64 -30.23 9.20
C GLU A 18 -62.45 -29.36 9.67
N ASP A 19 -62.15 -29.36 10.96
CA ASP A 19 -61.00 -28.61 11.50
C ASP A 19 -59.66 -29.21 11.04
N GLU A 20 -59.62 -30.53 10.90
CA GLU A 20 -58.44 -31.28 10.48
C GLU A 20 -58.15 -31.04 9.00
N ILE A 21 -59.16 -31.05 8.12
CA ILE A 21 -58.94 -30.73 6.70
C ILE A 21 -58.50 -29.28 6.51
N ARG A 22 -58.99 -28.33 7.32
CA ARG A 22 -58.51 -26.93 7.31
C ARG A 22 -57.06 -26.82 7.80
N ALA A 23 -56.66 -27.62 8.79
CA ALA A 23 -55.27 -27.69 9.23
C ALA A 23 -54.34 -28.26 8.14
N LEU A 24 -54.78 -29.28 7.40
CA LEU A 24 -54.04 -29.87 6.28
C LEU A 24 -53.85 -28.87 5.12
N ILE A 25 -54.84 -28.03 4.85
CA ILE A 25 -54.74 -26.91 3.90
C ILE A 25 -53.72 -25.88 4.38
N LYS A 26 -53.80 -25.46 5.65
CA LYS A 26 -52.87 -24.48 6.23
C LYS A 26 -51.41 -24.96 6.23
N ASN A 27 -51.20 -26.26 6.42
CA ASN A 27 -49.89 -26.89 6.40
C ASN A 27 -49.38 -27.21 4.98
N GLY A 28 -50.16 -26.89 3.94
CA GLY A 28 -49.76 -27.07 2.53
C GLY A 28 -49.80 -28.51 2.03
N GLN A 29 -50.39 -29.44 2.79
CA GLN A 29 -50.58 -30.84 2.36
C GLN A 29 -51.77 -31.01 1.41
N ILE A 30 -52.77 -30.14 1.52
CA ILE A 30 -53.87 -30.02 0.55
C ILE A 30 -53.70 -28.68 -0.16
N THR A 31 -53.38 -28.75 -1.45
CA THR A 31 -53.27 -27.58 -2.33
C THR A 31 -54.59 -27.32 -3.07
N ARG A 32 -54.64 -26.25 -3.86
CA ARG A 32 -55.82 -25.86 -4.65
C ARG A 32 -56.28 -26.95 -5.63
N GLU A 33 -55.33 -27.72 -6.14
CA GLU A 33 -55.50 -28.77 -7.14
C GLU A 33 -55.78 -30.14 -6.52
N THR A 34 -55.74 -30.24 -5.19
CA THR A 34 -55.95 -31.51 -4.48
C THR A 34 -57.43 -31.88 -4.53
N ASN A 35 -57.73 -33.10 -4.98
CA ASN A 35 -59.11 -33.61 -5.02
C ASN A 35 -59.58 -33.96 -3.61
N VAL A 36 -60.75 -33.46 -3.25
CA VAL A 36 -61.44 -33.70 -1.98
C VAL A 36 -62.85 -34.23 -2.23
N TRP A 37 -63.36 -34.98 -1.27
CA TRP A 37 -64.70 -35.54 -1.30
C TRP A 37 -65.27 -35.62 0.11
N ARG A 38 -66.57 -35.44 0.24
CA ARG A 38 -67.32 -35.73 1.48
C ARG A 38 -68.63 -36.41 1.15
N GLU A 39 -69.19 -37.05 2.17
CA GLU A 39 -70.51 -37.67 2.10
C GLU A 39 -71.55 -36.65 1.61
N GLY A 40 -72.25 -36.97 0.51
CA GLY A 40 -73.20 -36.09 -0.18
C GLY A 40 -72.68 -35.45 -1.48
N MET A 41 -71.43 -35.70 -1.89
CA MET A 41 -70.91 -35.28 -3.20
C MET A 41 -71.01 -36.40 -4.24
N ASP A 42 -71.44 -36.07 -5.47
CA ASP A 42 -71.57 -37.04 -6.57
C ASP A 42 -70.22 -37.52 -7.11
N ALA A 43 -69.17 -36.69 -7.01
CA ALA A 43 -67.82 -37.01 -7.46
C ALA A 43 -66.76 -36.23 -6.66
N TRP A 44 -65.51 -36.68 -6.74
CA TRP A 44 -64.36 -35.95 -6.23
C TRP A 44 -64.22 -34.60 -6.94
N GLN A 45 -63.95 -33.55 -6.17
CA GLN A 45 -63.80 -32.19 -6.70
C GLN A 45 -62.50 -31.55 -6.20
N GLN A 46 -61.91 -30.65 -6.98
CA GLN A 46 -60.72 -29.91 -6.53
C GLN A 46 -61.05 -28.98 -5.36
N ALA A 47 -60.14 -28.92 -4.38
CA ALA A 47 -60.34 -28.14 -3.16
C ALA A 47 -60.60 -26.64 -3.43
N ALA A 48 -60.06 -26.08 -4.51
CA ALA A 48 -60.31 -24.69 -4.91
C ALA A 48 -61.73 -24.41 -5.43
N GLU A 49 -62.40 -25.42 -6.00
CA GLU A 49 -63.74 -25.28 -6.57
C GLU A 49 -64.84 -25.56 -5.54
N HIS A 50 -64.49 -26.19 -4.41
CA HIS A 50 -65.45 -26.49 -3.36
C HIS A 50 -65.75 -25.23 -2.52
N PRO A 51 -67.02 -24.78 -2.41
CA PRO A 51 -67.41 -23.56 -1.71
C PRO A 51 -66.88 -23.48 -0.27
N ASP A 52 -66.98 -24.59 0.48
CA ASP A 52 -66.59 -24.64 1.91
C ASP A 52 -65.08 -24.52 2.18
N LEU A 53 -64.22 -24.82 1.19
CA LEU A 53 -62.75 -24.83 1.31
C LEU A 53 -62.08 -23.69 0.53
N SER A 54 -62.75 -23.12 -0.47
CA SER A 54 -62.26 -21.99 -1.27
C SER A 54 -61.85 -20.77 -0.41
N SER A 55 -62.57 -20.51 0.68
CA SER A 55 -62.27 -19.44 1.64
C SER A 55 -60.99 -19.69 2.45
N ALA A 56 -60.71 -20.94 2.80
CA ALA A 56 -59.48 -21.33 3.50
C ALA A 56 -58.24 -21.30 2.59
N LEU A 57 -58.43 -21.40 1.28
CA LEU A 57 -57.38 -21.33 0.24
C LEU A 57 -57.13 -19.89 -0.27
N SER A 58 -57.85 -18.91 0.27
CA SER A 58 -57.71 -17.49 -0.09
C SER A 58 -56.59 -16.85 0.74
N ILE A 59 -55.48 -16.52 0.09
CA ILE A 59 -54.38 -15.78 0.71
C ILE A 59 -54.83 -14.32 0.86
N PRO A 60 -54.82 -13.71 2.05
CA PRO A 60 -55.14 -12.30 2.21
C PRO A 60 -54.15 -11.43 1.43
N PRO A 61 -54.58 -10.29 0.85
CA PRO A 61 -53.70 -9.40 0.10
C PRO A 61 -52.52 -8.93 0.97
N PRO A 62 -51.31 -8.77 0.40
CA PRO A 62 -50.14 -8.36 1.17
C PRO A 62 -50.39 -6.98 1.81
N LEU A 63 -50.06 -6.87 3.09
CA LEU A 63 -50.10 -5.61 3.83
C LEU A 63 -49.25 -4.56 3.10
N PRO A 64 -49.69 -3.28 3.03
CA PRO A 64 -48.87 -2.21 2.49
C PRO A 64 -47.58 -2.12 3.31
N VAL A 65 -46.45 -2.23 2.63
CA VAL A 65 -45.13 -2.20 3.24
C VAL A 65 -44.94 -0.83 3.90
N ALA A 66 -45.01 -0.77 5.23
CA ALA A 66 -44.55 0.39 5.97
C ALA A 66 -43.08 0.60 5.60
N SER A 67 -42.76 1.78 5.06
CA SER A 67 -41.39 2.15 4.71
C SER A 67 -40.52 2.02 5.95
N SER A 68 -39.74 0.94 6.03
CA SER A 68 -38.62 0.89 6.96
C SER A 68 -37.74 2.10 6.65
N GLY A 69 -37.48 2.90 7.68
CA GLY A 69 -36.84 4.20 7.56
C GLY A 69 -35.60 4.13 6.67
N LYS A 70 -35.50 5.09 5.74
CA LYS A 70 -34.32 5.32 4.91
C LYS A 70 -33.08 5.37 5.82
N ARG A 71 -32.34 4.27 5.91
CA ARG A 71 -30.88 4.41 5.98
C ARG A 71 -30.47 5.18 4.73
N PRO A 72 -29.53 6.14 4.82
CA PRO A 72 -28.98 6.75 3.63
C PRO A 72 -28.52 5.60 2.73
N PRO A 73 -28.93 5.56 1.45
CA PRO A 73 -28.43 4.56 0.52
C PRO A 73 -26.89 4.65 0.53
N PRO A 74 -26.16 3.52 0.45
CA PRO A 74 -24.74 3.60 0.13
C PRO A 74 -24.59 4.49 -1.11
N ILE A 75 -23.56 5.35 -1.12
CA ILE A 75 -23.29 6.36 -2.16
C ILE A 75 -23.26 5.76 -3.59
N PHE A 76 -23.26 4.43 -3.71
CA PHE A 76 -23.47 3.68 -4.94
C PHE A 76 -24.56 2.60 -4.75
N GLU A 77 -25.78 2.85 -5.23
CA GLU A 77 -26.72 1.76 -5.50
C GLU A 77 -26.31 1.03 -6.78
N PRO A 78 -26.16 -0.31 -6.78
CA PRO A 78 -25.95 -1.04 -8.02
C PRO A 78 -27.21 -0.88 -8.89
N PRO A 79 -27.07 -0.51 -10.18
CA PRO A 79 -28.22 -0.41 -11.06
C PRO A 79 -28.92 -1.76 -11.15
N ILE A 80 -30.25 -1.71 -11.09
CA ILE A 80 -31.14 -2.86 -11.28
C ILE A 80 -30.79 -3.48 -12.65
N VAL A 81 -30.26 -4.70 -12.61
CA VAL A 81 -29.92 -5.46 -13.82
C VAL A 81 -31.23 -5.87 -14.48
N LYS A 82 -31.56 -5.24 -15.61
CA LYS A 82 -32.71 -5.64 -16.43
C LYS A 82 -32.44 -7.05 -16.98
N PRO A 83 -33.40 -8.00 -16.89
CA PRO A 83 -33.23 -9.32 -17.48
C PRO A 83 -33.27 -9.22 -19.01
N GLY A 84 -32.13 -9.49 -19.64
CA GLY A 84 -31.96 -9.48 -21.09
C GLY A 84 -30.63 -8.85 -21.52
N ILE A 85 -29.76 -9.67 -22.12
CA ILE A 85 -28.57 -9.34 -22.91
C ILE A 85 -27.21 -9.42 -22.17
N VAL A 86 -26.54 -10.54 -22.47
CA VAL A 86 -25.08 -10.84 -22.53
C VAL A 86 -24.22 -10.29 -21.38
N ILE A 87 -24.14 -11.09 -20.33
CA ILE A 87 -23.03 -11.02 -19.37
C ILE A 87 -21.82 -11.65 -20.08
N THR A 88 -20.75 -10.86 -20.27
CA THR A 88 -19.46 -11.40 -20.71
C THR A 88 -18.43 -11.07 -19.65
N SER A 89 -18.03 -12.07 -18.90
CA SER A 89 -16.89 -12.00 -17.97
C SER A 89 -15.57 -11.88 -18.77
N ARG A 90 -15.19 -10.67 -19.18
CA ARG A 90 -13.98 -10.47 -19.99
C ARG A 90 -12.69 -10.58 -19.15
N PRO A 91 -11.60 -11.19 -19.67
CA PRO A 91 -10.35 -11.35 -18.92
C PRO A 91 -9.66 -10.03 -18.56
N TRP A 92 -9.42 -9.17 -19.56
CA TRP A 92 -8.60 -7.97 -19.41
C TRP A 92 -9.13 -6.96 -18.39
N PRO A 93 -10.44 -6.64 -18.35
CA PRO A 93 -10.97 -5.70 -17.35
C PRO A 93 -10.69 -6.15 -15.91
N ARG A 94 -10.79 -7.45 -15.66
CA ARG A 94 -10.55 -8.05 -14.35
C ARG A 94 -9.08 -8.02 -13.97
N PHE A 95 -8.21 -8.34 -14.94
CA PHE A 95 -6.76 -8.23 -14.79
C PHE A 95 -6.37 -6.79 -14.43
N TRP A 96 -6.77 -5.80 -15.22
CA TRP A 96 -6.42 -4.39 -14.98
C TRP A 96 -6.96 -3.87 -13.66
N ALA A 97 -8.21 -4.20 -13.31
CA ALA A 97 -8.76 -3.84 -12.01
C ALA A 97 -7.89 -4.36 -10.85
N ARG A 98 -7.42 -5.62 -10.93
CA ARG A 98 -6.55 -6.17 -9.89
C ARG A 98 -5.15 -5.57 -9.91
N SER A 99 -4.58 -5.30 -11.09
CA SER A 99 -3.28 -4.65 -11.23
C SER A 99 -3.26 -3.27 -10.59
N ILE A 100 -4.31 -2.46 -10.81
CA ILE A 100 -4.46 -1.14 -10.17
C ILE A 100 -4.53 -1.30 -8.64
N ASP A 101 -5.40 -2.18 -8.14
CA ASP A 101 -5.56 -2.39 -6.70
C ASP A 101 -4.20 -2.76 -6.04
N ASN A 102 -3.47 -3.71 -6.63
CA ASN A 102 -2.17 -4.13 -6.11
C ASN A 102 -1.10 -3.02 -6.22
N LEU A 103 -1.05 -2.27 -7.32
CA LEU A 103 -0.10 -1.17 -7.51
C LEU A 103 -0.34 0.02 -6.56
N ILE A 104 -1.56 0.20 -6.07
CA ILE A 104 -1.89 1.23 -5.07
C ILE A 104 -1.61 0.70 -3.66
N PHE A 105 -2.18 -0.45 -3.30
CA PHE A 105 -2.20 -0.89 -1.92
C PHE A 105 -0.91 -1.55 -1.45
N THR A 106 -0.11 -2.12 -2.36
CA THR A 106 1.19 -2.69 -1.96
C THR A 106 2.13 -1.62 -1.39
N PRO A 107 2.48 -0.53 -2.10
CA PRO A 107 3.35 0.49 -1.54
C PRO A 107 2.72 1.21 -0.35
N LEU A 108 1.40 1.42 -0.35
CA LEU A 108 0.70 2.08 0.76
C LEU A 108 0.81 1.27 2.06
N PHE A 109 0.61 -0.06 1.99
CA PHE A 109 0.74 -0.93 3.14
C PHE A 109 2.21 -1.11 3.55
N SER A 110 3.14 -1.25 2.60
CA SER A 110 4.57 -1.30 2.90
C SER A 110 5.02 -0.06 3.66
N PHE A 111 4.62 1.14 3.22
CA PHE A 111 4.90 2.40 3.90
C PHE A 111 4.25 2.45 5.28
N GLY A 112 2.96 2.13 5.40
CA GLY A 112 2.23 2.17 6.66
C GLY A 112 2.81 1.22 7.71
N ILE A 113 3.13 -0.01 7.31
CA ILE A 113 3.78 -1.00 8.18
C ILE A 113 5.18 -0.54 8.56
N GLY A 114 6.01 -0.13 7.59
CA GLY A 114 7.36 0.34 7.85
C GLY A 114 7.39 1.53 8.83
N PHE A 115 6.53 2.52 8.59
CA PHE A 115 6.41 3.69 9.47
C PHE A 115 5.94 3.31 10.88
N TRP A 116 4.91 2.49 11.00
CA TRP A 116 4.45 2.00 12.30
C TRP A 116 5.53 1.20 13.02
N SER A 117 6.27 0.33 12.32
CA SER A 117 7.37 -0.45 12.87
C SER A 117 8.50 0.43 13.37
N VAL A 118 8.88 1.50 12.66
CA VAL A 118 9.89 2.46 13.15
C VAL A 118 9.47 3.09 14.48
N LEU A 119 8.19 3.46 14.62
CA LEU A 119 7.71 4.16 15.80
C LEU A 119 7.47 3.26 17.02
N TYR A 120 7.02 2.03 16.79
CA TYR A 120 6.49 1.17 17.87
C TYR A 120 7.18 -0.19 18.00
N ALA A 121 7.91 -0.66 16.97
CA ALA A 121 8.58 -1.96 16.97
C ALA A 121 9.92 -1.95 16.20
N PRO A 122 10.97 -1.29 16.73
CA PRO A 122 12.24 -1.11 16.03
C PRO A 122 12.92 -2.43 15.61
N ASP A 123 12.81 -3.48 16.43
CA ASP A 123 13.37 -4.80 16.09
C ASP A 123 12.67 -5.42 14.87
N ILE A 124 11.34 -5.27 14.78
CA ILE A 124 10.57 -5.72 13.61
C ILE A 124 10.96 -4.90 12.38
N TYR A 125 11.18 -3.60 12.53
CA TYR A 125 11.64 -2.76 11.43
C TYR A 125 13.00 -3.24 10.87
N LEU A 126 13.96 -3.56 11.73
CA LEU A 126 15.25 -4.11 11.31
C LEU A 126 15.10 -5.47 10.62
N GLN A 127 14.19 -6.33 11.10
CA GLN A 127 13.88 -7.59 10.42
C GLN A 127 13.26 -7.35 9.03
N ILE A 128 12.37 -6.38 8.88
CA ILE A 128 11.78 -6.02 7.59
C ILE A 128 12.85 -5.50 6.63
N LEU A 129 13.76 -4.64 7.09
CA LEU A 129 14.84 -4.09 6.26
C LEU A 129 15.83 -5.15 5.77
N THR A 130 16.09 -6.16 6.60
CA THR A 130 17.03 -7.24 6.25
C THR A 130 16.36 -8.39 5.49
N MET A 131 15.04 -8.46 5.53
CA MET A 131 14.26 -9.45 4.80
C MET A 131 14.36 -9.23 3.29
N ASN A 132 14.38 -10.32 2.54
CA ASN A 132 14.31 -10.27 1.08
C ASN A 132 13.04 -9.53 0.61
N ASP A 133 13.20 -8.54 -0.28
CA ASP A 133 12.09 -7.70 -0.78
C ASP A 133 10.95 -8.53 -1.41
N LEU A 134 11.28 -9.56 -2.19
CA LEU A 134 10.27 -10.44 -2.78
C LEU A 134 9.49 -11.20 -1.70
N LEU A 135 10.17 -11.72 -0.69
CA LEU A 135 9.52 -12.41 0.43
C LEU A 135 8.58 -11.48 1.19
N PHE A 136 9.03 -10.25 1.48
CA PHE A 136 8.20 -9.24 2.13
C PHE A 136 6.92 -8.96 1.34
N ARG A 137 7.04 -8.77 0.01
CA ARG A 137 5.89 -8.54 -0.87
C ARG A 137 4.92 -9.71 -0.88
N ILE A 138 5.41 -10.96 -0.90
CA ILE A 138 4.57 -12.16 -0.84
C ILE A 138 3.81 -12.22 0.49
N LEU A 139 4.47 -11.95 1.62
CA LEU A 139 3.85 -11.93 2.94
C LEU A 139 2.81 -10.81 3.08
N LEU A 140 2.92 -9.74 2.30
CA LEU A 140 1.99 -8.63 2.31
C LEU A 140 0.67 -8.91 1.57
N LEU A 141 0.69 -9.77 0.56
CA LEU A 141 -0.49 -10.10 -0.27
C LEU A 141 -1.72 -10.61 0.49
N PRO A 142 -1.63 -11.52 1.47
CA PRO A 142 -2.80 -11.93 2.24
C PRO A 142 -3.44 -10.77 3.02
N LEU A 143 -2.62 -9.85 3.55
CA LEU A 143 -3.11 -8.65 4.24
C LEU A 143 -3.85 -7.72 3.25
N ILE A 144 -3.29 -7.54 2.05
CA ILE A 144 -3.94 -6.79 0.97
C ILE A 144 -5.24 -7.47 0.54
N ALA A 145 -5.29 -8.80 0.45
CA ALA A 145 -6.50 -9.53 0.09
C ALA A 145 -7.61 -9.33 1.12
N ILE A 146 -7.29 -9.38 2.42
CA ILE A 146 -8.23 -9.07 3.51
C ILE A 146 -8.70 -7.62 3.41
N PHE A 147 -7.79 -6.67 3.17
CA PHE A 147 -8.14 -5.27 3.02
C PHE A 147 -9.06 -5.02 1.82
N LEU A 148 -8.79 -5.65 0.68
CA LEU A 148 -9.66 -5.55 -0.51
C LEU A 148 -11.03 -6.19 -0.26
N ALA A 149 -11.09 -7.29 0.49
CA ALA A 149 -12.35 -7.87 0.92
C ALA A 149 -13.14 -6.90 1.79
N PHE A 150 -12.49 -6.28 2.78
CA PHE A 150 -13.09 -5.24 3.63
C PHE A 150 -13.61 -4.06 2.79
N PHE A 151 -12.82 -3.58 1.84
CA PHE A 151 -13.20 -2.49 0.95
C PHE A 151 -14.43 -2.86 0.09
N MET A 152 -14.51 -4.09 -0.42
CA MET A 152 -15.70 -4.61 -1.11
C MET A 152 -16.90 -4.76 -0.16
N ILE A 153 -16.70 -5.16 1.10
CA ILE A 153 -17.77 -5.28 2.09
C ILE A 153 -18.40 -3.91 2.35
N VAL A 154 -17.60 -2.89 2.59
CA VAL A 154 -18.06 -1.54 2.96
C VAL A 154 -18.53 -0.75 1.74
N VAL A 155 -17.73 -0.70 0.67
CA VAL A 155 -17.94 0.18 -0.48
C VAL A 155 -18.64 -0.54 -1.64
N GLY A 156 -18.50 -1.86 -1.74
CA GLY A 156 -19.08 -2.66 -2.85
C GLY A 156 -18.28 -2.69 -4.13
N THR A 157 -17.17 -1.96 -4.18
CA THR A 157 -16.20 -1.98 -5.28
C THR A 157 -14.82 -1.65 -4.73
N THR A 158 -13.75 -1.96 -5.47
CA THR A 158 -12.39 -1.47 -5.18
C THR A 158 -12.01 -0.35 -6.16
N PRO A 159 -10.99 0.48 -5.88
CA PRO A 159 -10.60 1.57 -6.77
C PRO A 159 -10.33 1.09 -8.21
N GLY A 160 -9.59 0.00 -8.39
CA GLY A 160 -9.31 -0.57 -9.71
C GLY A 160 -10.57 -1.09 -10.41
N LYS A 161 -11.45 -1.79 -9.67
CA LYS A 161 -12.73 -2.26 -10.21
C LYS A 161 -13.66 -1.10 -10.58
N ALA A 162 -13.65 0.00 -9.82
CA ALA A 162 -14.41 1.20 -10.09
C ALA A 162 -13.91 1.94 -11.33
N ILE A 163 -12.59 2.08 -11.52
CA ILE A 163 -12.00 2.72 -12.70
C ILE A 163 -12.39 1.94 -13.95
N VAL A 164 -12.12 0.63 -13.94
CA VAL A 164 -12.33 -0.20 -15.12
C VAL A 164 -13.82 -0.49 -15.35
N GLY A 165 -14.64 -0.57 -14.30
CA GLY A 165 -16.07 -0.86 -14.40
C GLY A 165 -16.42 -2.34 -14.22
N VAL A 166 -15.65 -3.06 -13.40
CA VAL A 166 -15.93 -4.44 -13.01
C VAL A 166 -16.82 -4.45 -11.77
N ARG A 167 -17.86 -5.28 -11.75
CA ARG A 167 -18.75 -5.43 -10.58
C ARG A 167 -18.89 -6.90 -10.21
N VAL A 168 -18.84 -7.15 -8.90
CA VAL A 168 -18.97 -8.49 -8.33
C VAL A 168 -20.31 -8.55 -7.57
N PRO A 169 -21.35 -9.17 -8.16
CA PRO A 169 -22.62 -9.35 -7.47
C PRO A 169 -22.47 -10.32 -6.29
N VAL A 170 -23.20 -10.04 -5.21
CA VAL A 170 -23.29 -10.96 -4.06
C VAL A 170 -24.42 -11.96 -4.35
N PRO A 171 -24.20 -13.28 -4.20
CA PRO A 171 -25.26 -14.29 -4.37
C PRO A 171 -26.45 -14.03 -3.43
N GLN A 172 -27.67 -14.25 -3.92
CA GLN A 172 -28.88 -14.14 -3.08
C GLN A 172 -28.79 -15.10 -1.88
N GLY A 173 -29.12 -14.63 -0.69
CA GLY A 173 -29.09 -15.42 0.55
C GLY A 173 -27.71 -15.64 1.17
N ARG A 174 -26.61 -15.18 0.54
CA ARG A 174 -25.25 -15.34 1.09
C ARG A 174 -24.82 -14.13 1.90
N ASN A 175 -24.16 -14.37 3.05
CA ASN A 175 -23.57 -13.28 3.84
C ASN A 175 -22.43 -12.59 3.06
N ARG A 176 -22.49 -11.27 2.98
CA ARG A 176 -21.55 -10.42 2.23
C ARG A 176 -20.10 -10.53 2.74
N ILE A 177 -19.91 -10.64 4.04
CA ILE A 177 -18.60 -10.70 4.69
C ILE A 177 -17.89 -12.00 4.32
N THR A 178 -18.57 -13.13 4.57
CA THR A 178 -17.99 -14.45 4.29
C THR A 178 -17.76 -14.67 2.81
N PHE A 179 -18.65 -14.13 1.96
CA PHE A 179 -18.49 -14.15 0.51
C PHE A 179 -17.20 -13.45 0.06
N PHE A 180 -17.01 -12.17 0.41
CA PHE A 180 -15.84 -11.43 -0.07
C PHE A 180 -14.53 -11.91 0.54
N LEU A 181 -14.50 -12.30 1.82
CA LEU A 181 -13.30 -12.89 2.43
C LEU A 181 -12.90 -14.19 1.74
N SER A 182 -13.84 -15.11 1.57
CA SER A 182 -13.58 -16.39 0.89
C SER A 182 -13.14 -16.16 -0.55
N ARG A 183 -13.80 -15.24 -1.25
CA ARG A 183 -13.48 -14.91 -2.65
C ARG A 183 -12.08 -14.32 -2.78
N GLU A 184 -11.71 -13.32 -1.97
CA GLU A 184 -10.38 -12.68 -2.06
C GLU A 184 -9.25 -13.64 -1.64
N PHE A 185 -9.51 -14.56 -0.71
CA PHE A 185 -8.60 -15.65 -0.40
C PHE A 185 -8.38 -16.58 -1.61
N LYS A 186 -9.45 -16.96 -2.33
CA LYS A 186 -9.35 -17.74 -3.58
C LYS A 186 -8.66 -16.96 -4.69
N VAL A 187 -8.87 -15.65 -4.80
CA VAL A 187 -8.16 -14.79 -5.76
C VAL A 187 -6.66 -14.80 -5.47
N TRP A 188 -6.24 -14.68 -4.22
CA TRP A 188 -4.84 -14.74 -3.83
C TRP A 188 -4.20 -16.10 -4.13
N THR A 189 -4.87 -17.19 -3.77
CA THR A 189 -4.35 -18.55 -3.95
C THR A 189 -4.42 -19.05 -5.40
N GLN A 190 -5.59 -18.98 -6.04
CA GLN A 190 -5.86 -19.54 -7.37
C GLN A 190 -5.65 -18.55 -8.53
N GLY A 191 -5.81 -17.25 -8.26
CA GLY A 191 -5.59 -16.20 -9.24
C GLY A 191 -4.13 -15.74 -9.26
N LEU A 192 -3.60 -15.40 -8.08
CA LEU A 192 -2.24 -14.87 -7.93
C LEU A 192 -1.18 -15.94 -7.64
N GLY A 193 -1.55 -17.21 -7.45
CA GLY A 193 -0.58 -18.28 -7.19
C GLY A 193 0.23 -18.04 -5.91
N LEU A 194 -0.43 -17.54 -4.85
CA LEU A 194 0.18 -17.05 -3.61
C LEU A 194 1.10 -15.82 -3.77
N GLY A 195 1.25 -15.29 -4.98
CA GLY A 195 2.22 -14.23 -5.31
C GLY A 195 3.60 -14.74 -5.69
N ILE A 196 3.77 -16.06 -5.81
CA ILE A 196 5.06 -16.65 -6.17
C ILE A 196 5.37 -16.32 -7.64
N PRO A 197 6.56 -15.76 -7.96
CA PRO A 197 6.95 -15.51 -9.33
C PRO A 197 6.85 -16.76 -10.21
N PHE A 198 6.56 -16.55 -11.49
CA PHE A 198 6.25 -17.60 -12.48
C PHE A 198 4.95 -18.38 -12.21
N VAL A 199 4.69 -18.83 -10.98
CA VAL A 199 3.41 -19.48 -10.61
C VAL A 199 2.25 -18.53 -10.91
N VAL A 200 2.38 -17.25 -10.54
CA VAL A 200 1.40 -16.21 -10.87
C VAL A 200 1.13 -16.08 -12.37
N LEU A 201 2.13 -16.30 -13.23
CA LEU A 201 1.96 -16.24 -14.68
C LEU A 201 1.13 -17.42 -15.16
N PHE A 202 1.44 -18.63 -14.69
CA PHE A 202 0.68 -19.84 -15.04
C PHE A 202 -0.77 -19.75 -14.56
N THR A 203 -1.02 -19.28 -13.33
CA THR A 203 -2.38 -19.11 -12.82
C THR A 203 -3.11 -18.05 -13.63
N GLN A 204 -2.52 -16.90 -13.93
CA GLN A 204 -3.16 -15.85 -14.71
C GLN A 204 -3.44 -16.28 -16.16
N ILE A 205 -2.53 -17.02 -16.81
CA ILE A 205 -2.75 -17.61 -18.14
C ILE A 205 -3.93 -18.58 -18.10
N ARG A 206 -4.01 -19.43 -17.07
CA ARG A 206 -5.13 -20.35 -16.88
C ARG A 206 -6.46 -19.59 -16.73
N GLN A 207 -6.51 -18.55 -15.88
CA GLN A 207 -7.72 -17.74 -15.70
C GLN A 207 -8.12 -17.00 -16.99
N TYR A 208 -7.14 -16.53 -17.76
CA TYR A 208 -7.38 -15.92 -19.07
C TYR A 208 -8.06 -16.91 -20.02
N ARG A 209 -7.53 -18.13 -20.14
CA ARG A 209 -8.09 -19.16 -21.03
C ARG A 209 -9.53 -19.52 -20.68
N LEU A 210 -9.80 -19.76 -19.38
CA LEU A 210 -11.15 -20.03 -18.89
C LEU A 210 -12.13 -18.93 -19.32
N LEU A 211 -11.78 -17.67 -19.05
CA LEU A 211 -12.62 -16.53 -19.37
C LEU A 211 -12.75 -16.29 -20.89
N ALA A 212 -11.72 -16.60 -21.67
CA ALA A 212 -11.73 -16.48 -23.13
C ALA A 212 -12.61 -17.56 -23.79
N GLU A 213 -12.72 -18.73 -23.17
CA GLU A 213 -13.61 -19.84 -23.58
C GLU A 213 -15.06 -19.62 -23.13
N GLY A 214 -15.35 -18.54 -22.40
CA GLY A 214 -16.69 -18.26 -21.85
C GLY A 214 -16.99 -18.96 -20.52
N ASN A 215 -16.00 -19.64 -19.93
CA ASN A 215 -16.11 -20.21 -18.60
C ASN A 215 -15.95 -19.13 -17.52
N VAL A 216 -16.34 -19.45 -16.28
CA VAL A 216 -16.08 -18.60 -15.11
C VAL A 216 -14.63 -18.78 -14.63
N ALA A 217 -14.08 -17.74 -13.99
CA ALA A 217 -12.79 -17.88 -13.32
C ALA A 217 -12.89 -18.86 -12.14
N SER A 218 -11.83 -19.60 -11.85
CA SER A 218 -11.88 -20.68 -10.85
C SER A 218 -12.29 -20.21 -9.45
N TYR A 219 -11.90 -18.98 -9.10
CA TYR A 219 -12.22 -18.38 -7.81
C TYR A 219 -13.62 -17.77 -7.74
N ASP A 220 -14.38 -17.74 -8.84
CA ASP A 220 -15.79 -17.33 -8.88
C ASP A 220 -16.77 -18.50 -9.11
N GLU A 221 -16.27 -19.73 -9.31
CA GLU A 221 -17.12 -20.93 -9.49
C GLU A 221 -18.21 -21.04 -8.41
N GLY A 222 -19.44 -21.34 -8.86
CA GLY A 222 -20.62 -21.45 -7.99
C GLY A 222 -21.20 -20.12 -7.50
N ASN A 223 -20.80 -18.98 -8.07
CA ASN A 223 -21.35 -17.65 -7.75
C ASN A 223 -21.93 -16.99 -9.01
N PRO A 224 -22.76 -15.93 -8.85
CA PRO A 224 -23.28 -15.19 -9.99
C PRO A 224 -22.15 -14.60 -10.83
N GLU A 225 -22.38 -14.53 -12.13
CA GLU A 225 -21.36 -14.11 -13.08
C GLU A 225 -20.95 -12.64 -12.88
N ILE A 226 -19.65 -12.38 -13.04
CA ILE A 226 -19.06 -11.04 -12.88
C ILE A 226 -19.42 -10.16 -14.08
N ILE A 227 -19.87 -8.95 -13.78
CA ILE A 227 -20.14 -7.95 -14.80
C ILE A 227 -18.83 -7.25 -15.14
N ALA A 228 -18.26 -7.56 -16.30
CA ALA A 228 -16.96 -7.04 -16.75
C ALA A 228 -17.02 -6.57 -18.22
N ASN A 229 -18.02 -5.74 -18.54
CA ASN A 229 -18.19 -5.17 -19.88
C ASN A 229 -17.92 -3.65 -19.88
N PRO A 230 -16.64 -3.21 -19.76
CA PRO A 230 -16.33 -1.79 -19.72
C PRO A 230 -16.39 -1.15 -21.10
N SER A 231 -16.65 0.16 -21.13
CA SER A 231 -16.48 0.95 -22.36
C SER A 231 -15.00 0.98 -22.76
N LYS A 232 -14.73 1.19 -24.06
CA LYS A 232 -13.36 1.33 -24.58
C LYS A 232 -12.58 2.43 -23.83
N VAL A 233 -13.27 3.51 -23.45
CA VAL A 233 -12.70 4.62 -22.67
C VAL A 233 -12.25 4.18 -21.28
N ARG A 234 -13.08 3.43 -20.54
CA ARG A 234 -12.70 2.95 -19.19
C ARG A 234 -11.56 1.95 -19.24
N LEU A 235 -11.52 1.11 -20.27
CA LEU A 235 -10.42 0.19 -20.48
C LEU A 235 -9.11 0.94 -20.78
N ALA A 236 -9.15 1.94 -21.67
CA ALA A 236 -8.00 2.79 -21.97
C ALA A 236 -7.51 3.56 -20.73
N ALA A 237 -8.43 4.15 -19.96
CA ALA A 237 -8.12 4.80 -18.69
C ALA A 237 -7.45 3.83 -17.71
N GLY A 238 -7.95 2.60 -17.59
CA GLY A 238 -7.32 1.57 -16.76
C GLY A 238 -5.88 1.27 -17.15
N ILE A 239 -5.60 1.14 -18.45
CA ILE A 239 -4.23 0.92 -18.96
C ILE A 239 -3.32 2.11 -18.65
N VAL A 240 -3.79 3.34 -18.87
CA VAL A 240 -3.02 4.56 -18.57
C VAL A 240 -2.71 4.66 -17.08
N VAL A 241 -3.69 4.38 -16.21
CA VAL A 241 -3.48 4.38 -14.75
C VAL A 241 -2.46 3.31 -14.34
N VAL A 242 -2.53 2.11 -14.90
CA VAL A 242 -1.53 1.06 -14.62
C VAL A 242 -0.15 1.47 -15.09
N ALA A 243 -0.02 2.02 -16.30
CA ALA A 243 1.26 2.49 -16.82
C ALA A 243 1.85 3.62 -15.95
N ALA A 244 1.04 4.58 -15.53
CA ALA A 244 1.46 5.67 -14.65
C ALA A 244 1.91 5.16 -13.27
N LEU A 245 1.10 4.30 -12.63
CA LEU A 245 1.44 3.72 -11.32
C LEU A 245 2.69 2.83 -11.39
N PHE A 246 2.81 2.02 -12.45
CA PHE A 246 3.98 1.17 -12.66
C PHE A 246 5.24 2.01 -12.88
N THR A 247 5.17 3.02 -13.74
CA THR A 247 6.29 3.94 -14.00
C THR A 247 6.70 4.68 -12.72
N GLY A 248 5.73 5.19 -11.95
CA GLY A 248 6.00 5.83 -10.66
C GLY A 248 6.72 4.89 -9.67
N ASN A 249 6.28 3.63 -9.56
CA ASN A 249 6.96 2.64 -8.71
C ASN A 249 8.39 2.33 -9.19
N ILE A 250 8.62 2.24 -10.51
CA ILE A 250 9.96 2.04 -11.06
C ILE A 250 10.86 3.24 -10.77
N ILE A 251 10.37 4.47 -10.99
CA ILE A 251 11.15 5.69 -10.70
C ILE A 251 11.57 5.73 -9.24
N LEU A 252 10.64 5.50 -8.31
CA LEU A 252 10.94 5.45 -6.88
C LEU A 252 12.02 4.41 -6.57
N GLY A 253 11.86 3.18 -7.08
CA GLY A 253 12.86 2.12 -6.87
C GLY A 253 14.23 2.45 -7.47
N THR A 254 14.27 3.13 -8.64
CA THR A 254 15.55 3.52 -9.25
C THR A 254 16.25 4.65 -8.50
N GLU A 255 15.50 5.61 -7.95
CA GLU A 255 16.08 6.68 -7.13
C GLU A 255 16.64 6.10 -5.83
N ASP A 256 15.94 5.16 -5.18
CA ASP A 256 16.43 4.47 -3.98
C ASP A 256 17.75 3.72 -4.27
N GLN A 257 17.80 2.93 -5.35
CA GLN A 257 19.01 2.21 -5.74
C GLN A 257 20.17 3.16 -6.08
N LYS A 258 19.87 4.28 -6.73
CA LYS A 258 20.87 5.29 -7.09
C LYS A 258 21.42 5.98 -5.85
N ALA A 259 20.58 6.30 -4.87
CA ALA A 259 21.01 6.86 -3.59
C ALA A 259 21.92 5.87 -2.84
N GLU A 260 21.53 4.60 -2.75
CA GLU A 260 22.33 3.54 -2.13
C GLU A 260 23.68 3.36 -2.85
N THR A 261 23.66 3.35 -4.19
CA THR A 261 24.88 3.25 -4.99
C THR A 261 25.79 4.46 -4.77
N ASN A 262 25.24 5.67 -4.73
CA ASN A 262 26.01 6.89 -4.50
C ASN A 262 26.65 6.90 -3.10
N LEU A 263 25.97 6.40 -2.07
CA LEU A 263 26.51 6.26 -0.71
C LEU A 263 27.75 5.35 -0.65
N ASN A 264 27.81 4.35 -1.52
CA ASN A 264 28.92 3.38 -1.57
C ASN A 264 29.99 3.70 -2.62
N THR A 265 29.70 4.62 -3.55
CA THR A 265 30.61 5.01 -4.62
C THR A 265 31.50 6.16 -4.18
N LYS A 266 32.77 6.14 -4.62
CA LYS A 266 33.73 7.21 -4.36
C LYS A 266 33.99 8.04 -5.62
N GLN A 267 34.44 9.26 -5.43
CA GLN A 267 34.92 10.16 -6.47
C GLN A 267 36.22 10.83 -6.04
N THR A 268 36.97 11.34 -7.01
CA THR A 268 38.20 12.08 -6.77
C THR A 268 37.93 13.57 -6.82
N TRP A 269 38.38 14.30 -5.81
CA TRP A 269 38.38 15.76 -5.79
C TRP A 269 39.82 16.26 -5.75
N MET A 270 40.17 17.25 -6.57
CA MET A 270 41.50 17.86 -6.57
C MET A 270 41.46 19.17 -5.80
N ASN A 271 42.31 19.31 -4.78
CA ASN A 271 42.43 20.53 -4.00
C ASN A 271 43.04 21.65 -4.86
N PRO A 272 42.32 22.74 -5.17
CA PRO A 272 42.82 23.80 -6.05
C PRO A 272 43.94 24.66 -5.46
N VAL A 273 44.29 24.47 -4.18
CA VAL A 273 45.39 25.18 -3.50
C VAL A 273 46.65 24.33 -3.49
N THR A 274 46.55 23.03 -3.19
CA THR A 274 47.72 22.15 -3.05
C THR A 274 47.96 21.23 -4.25
N ASN A 275 47.03 21.17 -5.20
CA ASN A 275 46.99 20.22 -6.33
C ASN A 275 47.03 18.74 -5.92
N LYS A 276 46.75 18.43 -4.65
CA LYS A 276 46.62 17.06 -4.14
C LYS A 276 45.19 16.56 -4.30
N THR A 277 45.04 15.25 -4.50
CA THR A 277 43.73 14.62 -4.67
C THR A 277 43.21 14.01 -3.38
N ALA A 278 41.95 14.26 -3.06
CA ALA A 278 41.16 13.58 -2.03
C ALA A 278 40.23 12.55 -2.68
N THR A 279 40.00 11.43 -2.01
CA THR A 279 38.94 10.49 -2.38
C THR A 279 37.77 10.69 -1.42
N ILE A 280 36.64 11.18 -1.93
CA ILE A 280 35.43 11.49 -1.15
C ILE A 280 34.24 10.66 -1.67
N GLY A 281 33.17 10.53 -0.87
CA GLY A 281 31.92 9.91 -1.35
C GLY A 281 31.34 10.64 -2.57
N LYS A 282 30.73 9.90 -3.49
CA LYS A 282 30.07 10.45 -4.69
C LYS A 282 28.88 11.34 -4.35
N THR A 283 28.31 11.18 -3.16
CA THR A 283 27.22 12.03 -2.66
C THR A 283 27.65 13.48 -2.43
N TRP A 284 28.94 13.77 -2.25
CA TRP A 284 29.43 15.13 -2.04
C TRP A 284 29.50 15.92 -3.34
N GLN A 285 28.65 16.92 -3.49
CA GLN A 285 28.71 17.87 -4.61
C GLN A 285 29.48 19.11 -4.19
N ALA A 286 30.56 19.44 -4.90
CA ALA A 286 31.44 20.56 -4.57
C ALA A 286 31.08 21.82 -5.35
N GLN A 287 31.11 22.97 -4.68
CA GLN A 287 30.96 24.29 -5.27
C GLN A 287 31.98 25.26 -4.64
N GLU A 288 32.74 25.99 -5.46
CA GLU A 288 33.65 27.02 -4.95
C GLU A 288 32.87 28.30 -4.60
N VAL A 289 33.15 28.88 -3.44
CA VAL A 289 32.54 30.12 -2.96
C VAL A 289 33.60 31.22 -2.95
N LYS A 290 33.36 32.29 -3.70
CA LYS A 290 34.23 33.46 -3.70
C LYS A 290 34.03 34.26 -2.41
N ILE A 291 35.12 34.51 -1.69
CA ILE A 291 35.14 35.32 -0.47
C ILE A 291 36.27 36.36 -0.52
N ASN A 292 36.18 37.39 0.32
CA ASN A 292 37.09 38.54 0.32
C ASN A 292 38.53 38.18 0.74
N SER A 293 38.71 37.11 1.52
CA SER A 293 40.02 36.65 2.00
C SER A 293 40.05 35.13 2.16
N GLY A 294 41.10 34.48 1.63
CA GLY A 294 41.22 33.02 1.62
C GLY A 294 40.37 32.36 0.53
N ARG A 295 40.19 31.03 0.63
CA ARG A 295 39.34 30.25 -0.28
C ARG A 295 38.41 29.36 0.51
N VAL A 296 37.16 29.28 0.10
CA VAL A 296 36.16 28.40 0.71
C VAL A 296 35.49 27.54 -0.36
N PHE A 297 35.41 26.26 -0.07
CA PHE A 297 34.76 25.26 -0.89
C PHE A 297 33.56 24.70 -0.11
N TYR A 298 32.37 24.82 -0.69
CA TYR A 298 31.14 24.29 -0.15
C TYR A 298 30.89 22.89 -0.73
N PHE A 299 30.46 21.98 0.12
CA PHE A 299 30.08 20.63 -0.24
C PHE A 299 28.71 20.31 0.33
N ALA A 300 27.85 19.66 -0.46
CA ALA A 300 26.55 19.20 -0.01
C ALA A 300 26.33 17.74 -0.39
N SER A 301 25.76 16.99 0.54
CA SER A 301 25.26 15.62 0.35
C SER A 301 23.77 15.60 0.65
N ASN A 302 22.95 15.52 -0.41
CA ASN A 302 21.50 15.50 -0.28
C ASN A 302 21.02 14.15 0.29
N GLU A 303 21.68 13.06 -0.08
CA GLU A 303 21.40 11.72 0.40
C GLU A 303 21.65 11.58 1.90
N LEU A 304 22.64 12.29 2.44
CA LEU A 304 22.96 12.28 3.87
C LEU A 304 22.37 13.47 4.63
N LEU A 305 21.81 14.49 3.96
CA LEU A 305 21.41 15.76 4.58
C LEU A 305 22.56 16.39 5.39
N VAL A 306 23.77 16.35 4.81
CA VAL A 306 24.99 16.92 5.40
C VAL A 306 25.58 17.95 4.46
N GLU A 307 25.99 19.08 5.02
CA GLU A 307 26.69 20.15 4.33
C GLU A 307 28.07 20.32 4.97
N ALA A 308 29.08 20.65 4.18
CA ALA A 308 30.42 20.88 4.67
C ALA A 308 31.04 22.13 4.03
N ILE A 309 31.78 22.89 4.82
CA ILE A 309 32.56 24.03 4.39
C ILE A 309 34.02 23.66 4.62
N PHE A 310 34.82 23.66 3.54
CA PHE A 310 36.27 23.50 3.60
C PHE A 310 36.93 24.85 3.32
N GLY A 311 37.58 25.41 4.34
CA GLY A 311 38.21 26.72 4.29
C GLY A 311 39.73 26.63 4.32
N TYR A 312 40.37 27.51 3.55
CA TYR A 312 41.80 27.73 3.52
C TYR A 312 42.12 29.21 3.77
N GLU A 313 43.12 29.45 4.59
CA GLU A 313 43.67 30.76 4.88
C GLU A 313 45.18 30.68 5.09
N GLN A 314 45.90 31.70 4.64
CA GLN A 314 47.35 31.78 4.79
C GLN A 314 47.71 33.00 5.62
N PHE A 315 48.44 32.78 6.71
CA PHE A 315 48.90 33.86 7.58
C PHE A 315 50.06 34.65 6.98
N PRO A 316 50.20 35.95 7.30
CA PRO A 316 51.35 36.76 6.88
C PRO A 316 52.70 36.26 7.43
N SER A 317 52.70 35.70 8.63
CA SER A 317 53.87 35.16 9.33
C SER A 317 53.59 33.78 9.90
N GLY A 318 54.63 32.97 10.09
CA GLY A 318 54.52 31.67 10.76
C GLY A 318 54.37 31.79 12.28
N GLY A 319 54.15 30.65 12.96
CA GLY A 319 54.12 30.57 14.43
C GLY A 319 52.73 30.55 15.05
N ALA A 320 51.66 30.64 14.25
CA ALA A 320 50.31 30.41 14.74
C ALA A 320 50.15 28.96 15.21
N THR A 321 49.70 28.78 16.45
CA THR A 321 49.41 27.45 16.98
C THR A 321 48.00 27.02 16.57
N VAL A 322 47.76 25.71 16.49
CA VAL A 322 46.42 25.16 16.21
C VAL A 322 45.40 25.65 17.24
N ALA A 323 45.81 25.75 18.51
CA ALA A 323 44.97 26.26 19.61
C ALA A 323 44.56 27.71 19.40
N ALA A 324 45.52 28.60 19.12
CA ALA A 324 45.23 30.03 18.91
C ALA A 324 44.29 30.25 17.70
N TYR A 325 44.50 29.49 16.62
CA TYR A 325 43.61 29.54 15.46
C TYR A 325 42.21 28.98 15.78
N ALA A 326 42.12 27.90 16.55
CA ALA A 326 40.85 27.31 16.96
C ALA A 326 40.01 28.30 17.79
N ASP A 327 40.63 29.00 18.74
CA ASP A 327 39.95 30.02 19.56
C ASP A 327 39.52 31.24 18.74
N ALA A 328 40.37 31.72 17.82
CA ALA A 328 40.00 32.78 16.90
C ALA A 328 38.84 32.37 15.97
N LEU A 329 38.86 31.14 15.46
CA LEU A 329 37.78 30.61 14.62
C LEU A 329 36.48 30.51 15.40
N LYS A 330 36.51 30.04 16.66
CA LYS A 330 35.34 29.98 17.54
C LYS A 330 34.65 31.34 17.67
N LEU A 331 35.42 32.41 17.83
CA LEU A 331 34.89 33.78 17.87
C LEU A 331 34.32 34.22 16.52
N ALA A 332 35.02 33.91 15.42
CA ALA A 332 34.62 34.30 14.07
C ALA A 332 33.30 33.65 13.64
N VAL A 333 33.03 32.41 14.05
CA VAL A 333 31.81 31.66 13.68
C VAL A 333 30.66 31.81 14.68
N ALA A 334 30.90 32.46 15.83
CA ALA A 334 29.92 32.61 16.90
C ALA A 334 28.55 33.18 16.48
N PRO A 335 28.43 34.08 15.48
CA PRO A 335 27.12 34.54 15.00
C PRO A 335 26.24 33.43 14.43
N ASP A 336 26.84 32.38 13.85
CA ASP A 336 26.14 31.33 13.10
C ASP A 336 26.22 29.94 13.77
N VAL A 337 27.23 29.73 14.62
CA VAL A 337 27.56 28.43 15.25
C VAL A 337 27.89 28.62 16.73
N SER A 338 27.17 27.92 17.60
CA SER A 338 27.53 27.76 19.02
C SER A 338 28.36 26.49 19.19
N LEU A 339 29.63 26.63 19.59
CA LEU A 339 30.49 25.50 19.94
C LEU A 339 30.35 25.16 21.43
N ASP A 340 29.61 24.10 21.71
CA ASP A 340 29.25 23.66 23.06
C ASP A 340 30.34 22.77 23.69
N SER A 341 31.17 22.12 22.88
CA SER A 341 32.28 21.29 23.37
C SER A 341 33.57 22.09 23.52
N GLN A 342 34.46 21.60 24.39
CA GLN A 342 35.88 21.99 24.36
C GLN A 342 36.56 21.45 23.11
N TRP A 343 37.65 22.11 22.69
CA TRP A 343 38.53 21.62 21.63
C TRP A 343 39.23 20.34 22.08
N ARG A 344 39.11 19.28 21.28
CA ARG A 344 39.76 17.99 21.50
C ARG A 344 40.92 17.83 20.53
N PRO A 345 42.11 17.44 20.98
CA PRO A 345 43.21 17.10 20.08
C PRO A 345 42.88 15.82 19.31
N VAL A 346 43.07 15.86 17.99
CA VAL A 346 42.96 14.73 17.08
C VAL A 346 44.13 14.76 16.09
N THR A 347 44.43 13.63 15.48
CA THR A 347 45.52 13.53 14.48
C THR A 347 44.92 13.19 13.13
N ILE A 348 45.30 13.93 12.09
CA ILE A 348 44.81 13.72 10.72
C ILE A 348 46.02 13.61 9.79
N GLU A 349 46.24 12.44 9.20
CA GLU A 349 47.37 12.18 8.30
C GLU A 349 48.73 12.62 8.90
N GLY A 350 48.90 12.42 10.21
CA GLY A 350 50.10 12.82 10.97
C GLY A 350 50.16 14.28 11.41
N MET A 351 49.20 15.12 11.03
CA MET A 351 49.11 16.53 11.45
C MET A 351 48.31 16.66 12.75
N SER A 352 48.77 17.56 13.63
CA SER A 352 48.03 17.95 14.84
C SER A 352 46.82 18.79 14.45
N ALA A 353 45.63 18.37 14.90
CA ALA A 353 44.37 18.99 14.57
C ALA A 353 43.52 19.14 15.84
N PHE A 354 42.65 20.15 15.90
CA PHE A 354 41.66 20.29 16.97
C PHE A 354 40.25 20.11 16.42
N ARG A 355 39.40 19.39 17.15
CA ARG A 355 38.00 19.15 16.81
C ARG A 355 37.07 19.61 17.94
N ALA A 356 35.99 20.30 17.59
CA ALA A 356 34.92 20.68 18.50
C ALA A 356 33.55 20.41 17.86
N THR A 357 32.54 20.18 18.68
CA THR A 357 31.15 20.00 18.26
C THR A 357 30.26 21.06 18.89
N GLY A 358 29.15 21.34 18.22
CA GLY A 358 28.22 22.39 18.57
C GLY A 358 26.92 22.31 17.79
N LYS A 359 26.22 23.44 17.69
CA LYS A 359 24.94 23.57 16.99
C LYS A 359 24.90 24.85 16.16
N SER A 360 24.09 24.85 15.12
CA SER A 360 23.80 26.10 14.40
C SER A 360 22.91 27.01 15.27
N VAL A 361 23.24 28.31 15.29
CA VAL A 361 22.44 29.33 16.00
C VAL A 361 21.08 29.51 15.34
N LYS A 362 21.03 29.50 14.01
CA LYS A 362 19.81 29.69 13.23
C LYS A 362 18.94 28.43 13.15
N TYR A 363 19.55 27.25 13.07
CA TYR A 363 18.86 25.98 12.88
C TYR A 363 19.25 24.98 13.97
N THR A 364 18.50 24.95 15.06
CA THR A 364 18.84 24.19 16.28
C THR A 364 18.81 22.67 16.09
N ASP A 365 18.22 22.16 15.00
CA ASP A 365 18.22 20.75 14.61
C ASP A 365 19.50 20.32 13.86
N ARG A 366 20.41 21.27 13.59
CA ARG A 366 21.69 21.01 12.91
C ARG A 366 22.83 20.90 13.91
N ILE A 367 23.46 19.72 13.94
CA ILE A 367 24.70 19.48 14.68
C ILE A 367 25.86 19.98 13.83
N VAL A 368 26.77 20.72 14.46
CA VAL A 368 27.96 21.26 13.80
C VAL A 368 29.20 20.59 14.35
N GLU A 369 30.09 20.14 13.48
CA GLU A 369 31.43 19.71 13.84
C GLU A 369 32.46 20.57 13.13
N VAL A 370 33.44 21.07 13.88
CA VAL A 370 34.52 21.91 13.38
C VAL A 370 35.83 21.21 13.62
N THR A 371 36.63 21.05 12.57
CA THR A 371 38.00 20.52 12.67
C THR A 371 38.99 21.47 12.03
N VAL A 372 40.06 21.82 12.74
CA VAL A 372 41.09 22.76 12.30
C VAL A 372 42.47 22.14 12.30
N VAL A 373 43.29 22.52 11.31
CA VAL A 373 44.69 22.12 11.15
C VAL A 373 45.50 23.37 10.80
N VAL A 374 46.68 23.51 11.40
CA VAL A 374 47.64 24.58 11.05
C VAL A 374 49.00 23.96 10.78
N LYS A 375 49.59 24.28 9.63
CA LYS A 375 50.92 23.83 9.22
C LYS A 375 51.72 25.01 8.70
N GLY A 376 52.74 25.43 9.45
CA GLY A 376 53.57 26.59 9.09
C GLY A 376 52.75 27.88 9.06
N ARG A 377 52.42 28.35 7.85
CA ARG A 377 51.59 29.54 7.60
C ARG A 377 50.19 29.22 7.11
N ASP A 378 49.92 27.96 6.80
CA ASP A 378 48.69 27.51 6.17
C ASP A 378 47.73 26.98 7.23
N ALA A 379 46.54 27.55 7.27
CA ALA A 379 45.46 27.16 8.16
C ALA A 379 44.29 26.61 7.37
N TRP A 380 43.85 25.43 7.78
CA TRP A 380 42.76 24.68 7.15
C TRP A 380 41.67 24.41 8.17
N ARG A 381 40.42 24.44 7.69
CA ARG A 381 39.25 24.23 8.54
C ARG A 381 38.16 23.48 7.79
N THR A 382 37.45 22.62 8.51
CA THR A 382 36.20 22.01 8.07
C THR A 382 35.10 22.40 9.04
N LEU A 383 33.95 22.84 8.55
CA LEU A 383 32.72 23.00 9.32
C LEU A 383 31.66 22.11 8.69
N ILE A 384 31.16 21.12 9.41
CA ILE A 384 30.20 20.14 8.90
C ILE A 384 28.89 20.30 9.65
N PHE A 385 27.82 20.54 8.91
CA PHE A 385 26.45 20.70 9.40
C PHE A 385 25.65 19.45 9.02
N ALA A 386 25.20 18.69 10.01
CA ALA A 386 24.41 17.49 9.81
C ALA A 386 23.00 17.67 10.38
N ARG A 387 21.98 17.27 9.60
CA ARG A 387 20.61 17.16 10.11
C ARG A 387 20.40 15.74 10.65
N GLY A 388 20.42 15.60 11.97
CA GLY A 388 20.41 14.28 12.62
C GLY A 388 21.83 13.74 12.88
N ASN A 389 21.90 12.46 13.25
CA ASN A 389 23.15 11.79 13.61
C ASN A 389 23.10 10.28 13.31
N SER A 390 22.79 9.92 12.07
CA SER A 390 22.78 8.52 11.64
C SER A 390 24.20 7.94 11.59
N PRO A 391 24.37 6.61 11.76
CA PRO A 391 25.68 5.98 11.64
C PRO A 391 26.35 6.22 10.28
N ALA A 392 25.57 6.27 9.21
CA ALA A 392 26.07 6.57 7.85
C ALA A 392 26.59 8.01 7.75
N GLN A 393 25.87 8.98 8.34
CA GLN A 393 26.34 10.38 8.41
C GLN A 393 27.65 10.48 9.18
N ALA A 394 27.76 9.82 10.35
CA ALA A 394 28.98 9.86 11.16
C ALA A 394 30.18 9.26 10.43
N ALA A 395 30.02 8.07 9.84
CA ALA A 395 31.08 7.40 9.10
C ALA A 395 31.55 8.18 7.87
N GLU A 396 30.61 8.76 7.11
CA GLU A 396 30.97 9.54 5.92
C GLU A 396 31.58 10.88 6.27
N LYS A 397 31.12 11.55 7.34
CA LYS A 397 31.74 12.76 7.87
C LYS A 397 33.21 12.55 8.19
N ASP A 398 33.55 11.50 8.93
CA ASP A 398 34.94 11.24 9.33
C ASP A 398 35.83 10.94 8.12
N LYS A 399 35.35 10.13 7.16
CA LYS A 399 36.06 9.88 5.90
C LYS A 399 36.29 11.17 5.12
N PHE A 400 35.27 12.02 5.02
CA PHE A 400 35.36 13.30 4.33
C PHE A 400 36.40 14.21 4.99
N VAL A 401 36.34 14.40 6.32
CA VAL A 401 37.31 15.24 7.05
C VAL A 401 38.74 14.76 6.85
N GLN A 402 38.97 13.44 6.96
CA GLN A 402 40.30 12.85 6.74
C GLN A 402 40.78 13.07 5.31
N ALA A 403 39.96 12.78 4.31
CA ALA A 403 40.33 12.95 2.91
C ALA A 403 40.62 14.41 2.55
N MET A 404 39.78 15.34 3.02
CA MET A 404 39.92 16.77 2.71
C MET A 404 41.14 17.38 3.40
N LEU A 405 41.28 17.21 4.71
CA LEU A 405 42.43 17.74 5.44
C LEU A 405 43.72 16.99 5.09
N GLY A 406 43.66 15.73 4.64
CA GLY A 406 44.82 15.01 4.10
C GLY A 406 45.46 15.70 2.89
N THR A 407 44.70 16.47 2.11
CA THR A 407 45.25 17.27 1.00
C THR A 407 46.05 18.50 1.48
N ALA A 408 46.01 18.83 2.77
CA ALA A 408 46.77 19.90 3.39
C ALA A 408 48.17 19.48 3.88
N ASN A 409 48.42 18.17 4.01
CA ASN A 409 49.75 17.67 4.36
C ASN A 409 50.74 17.96 3.23
#